data_AF-A0A1J7IVG4-F1
#
_entry.id   AF-A0A1J7IVG4-F1
#
_cell.length_a   1.000
_cell.length_b   1.000
_cell.length_c   1.000
_cell.angle_alpha   90.00
_cell.angle_beta   90.00
_cell.angle_gamma   90.00
#
_symmetry.space_group_name_H-M   'P 1'
#
loop_
_entity.id
_entity.type
_entity.pdbx_description
1 polymer ?
#
loop_
_entity_poly.entity_id
_entity_poly.type
_entity_poly.pdbx_seq_one_letter_code
_entity_poly.pdbx_strand_id
1 'polypeptide(L)'
;MKDEKYSTYPEVEAGTTAPGRDVYASELDVFGDESNAQIHYRTLSWQLVAVLMIAEIVSNGMLSLPSSLAIVGIVPGVIIIAFLGIFATFTSWILIQFKLRHPQVHSMGDAGYILFGPIGREILGGGTVIFAVFATGGQLLAGQIALAELSDNKLCLMFYTGIFAIPTLIFSMPRTLDRLSWLSIPSVISILVAGIVGMVGASLNPVVGRSIDVVRSSDFTTAFIAITNPVFAYAGHFMFFILISEMKDPRGAMKAAYTLQGFATLFYIVFAIVMYYYIGSGVASPAFSSLPPVWAKAAYGIALPNFLIAGSLYAHTAAKLIFVRLFRRTRHLHDHSTVGWATWTVLVFIMNALAFVLAVGVPIFNYLIGIAASLFASWYTYGIAGFFWLYDEYHVMGGYHAFRAAWPMFTICVLTVLSGAFICVAGMYVSVYSIIQAYDAGLVPDPFSC
;
A
#
# COMPACT_ATOMS: atom_id res chain seq x y z
N MET A 1 -51.53 3.51 -20.84
CA MET A 1 -51.43 4.78 -21.58
C MET A 1 -50.86 5.80 -20.63
N LYS A 2 -49.54 6.05 -20.74
CA LYS A 2 -48.77 7.27 -20.43
C LYS A 2 -48.84 7.82 -18.98
N ASP A 3 -47.73 7.79 -18.24
CA ASP A 3 -46.65 8.82 -18.18
C ASP A 3 -47.21 10.12 -17.55
N GLU A 4 -46.60 10.88 -16.64
CA GLU A 4 -45.25 10.98 -16.06
C GLU A 4 -45.27 12.31 -15.24
N LYS A 5 -44.39 12.44 -14.25
CA LYS A 5 -43.72 13.66 -13.74
C LYS A 5 -43.66 13.75 -12.21
N TYR A 6 -42.63 13.10 -11.67
CA TYR A 6 -41.82 13.68 -10.60
C TYR A 6 -40.88 14.72 -11.24
N SER A 7 -41.04 15.99 -10.91
CA SER A 7 -40.04 17.03 -11.15
C SER A 7 -40.17 18.08 -10.07
N THR A 8 -39.06 18.37 -9.39
CA THR A 8 -38.53 19.72 -9.26
C THR A 8 -37.12 19.63 -8.65
N TYR A 9 -36.11 19.56 -9.54
CA TYR A 9 -34.83 20.19 -9.27
C TYR A 9 -35.02 21.69 -9.50
N PRO A 10 -34.43 22.59 -8.68
CA PRO A 10 -34.50 24.01 -8.96
C PRO A 10 -33.66 24.35 -10.20
N GLU A 11 -34.29 25.05 -11.15
CA GLU A 11 -33.65 25.68 -12.31
C GLU A 11 -32.57 26.67 -11.86
N VAL A 12 -31.38 26.55 -12.46
CA VAL A 12 -30.34 27.57 -12.38
C VAL A 12 -30.61 28.58 -13.49
N GLU A 13 -31.13 29.75 -13.14
CA GLU A 13 -31.25 30.88 -14.07
C GLU A 13 -29.87 31.35 -14.53
N ALA A 14 -29.72 31.45 -15.85
CA ALA A 14 -28.53 31.96 -16.50
C ALA A 14 -28.50 33.50 -16.45
N GLY A 15 -27.54 34.05 -15.72
CA GLY A 15 -27.21 35.48 -15.70
C GLY A 15 -25.69 35.67 -15.65
N THR A 16 -25.14 36.24 -16.72
CA THR A 16 -23.72 36.42 -17.05
C THR A 16 -22.93 37.32 -16.09
N THR A 17 -21.74 36.87 -15.65
CA THR A 17 -20.42 37.51 -15.83
C THR A 17 -19.31 36.67 -15.15
N ALA A 18 -18.29 36.25 -15.91
CA ALA A 18 -17.09 35.54 -15.41
C ALA A 18 -16.08 36.55 -14.82
N PRO A 19 -15.23 36.20 -13.83
CA PRO A 19 -14.17 35.18 -14.02
C PRO A 19 -13.78 34.34 -12.78
N GLY A 20 -13.61 33.02 -13.00
CA GLY A 20 -12.60 32.22 -12.31
C GLY A 20 -12.97 31.59 -10.97
N ARG A 21 -12.74 30.26 -10.90
CA ARG A 21 -12.75 29.40 -9.71
C ARG A 21 -14.14 29.15 -9.11
N ASP A 22 -14.94 28.37 -9.83
CA ASP A 22 -16.08 27.70 -9.21
C ASP A 22 -15.58 26.67 -8.19
N VAL A 23 -15.62 27.12 -6.95
CA VAL A 23 -16.00 26.42 -5.72
C VAL A 23 -16.22 24.91 -5.96
N TYR A 24 -15.23 24.10 -5.58
CA TYR A 24 -15.51 22.74 -5.14
C TYR A 24 -16.68 22.84 -4.15
N ALA A 25 -17.81 22.20 -4.44
CA ALA A 25 -19.01 22.24 -3.61
C ALA A 25 -18.64 22.00 -2.13
N SER A 26 -18.50 23.09 -1.35
CA SER A 26 -17.91 23.03 -0.01
C SER A 26 -18.85 22.34 0.98
N GLU A 27 -20.13 22.20 0.64
CA GLU A 27 -21.14 21.50 1.43
C GLU A 27 -21.05 19.96 1.34
N LEU A 28 -20.42 19.40 0.30
CA LEU A 28 -20.27 17.94 0.11
C LEU A 28 -18.87 17.43 0.47
N ASP A 29 -17.95 18.34 0.81
CA ASP A 29 -16.59 17.99 1.22
C ASP A 29 -16.57 17.49 2.68
N VAL A 30 -15.75 16.47 2.93
CA VAL A 30 -15.59 15.80 4.24
C VAL A 30 -15.20 16.78 5.34
N PHE A 31 -14.43 17.80 4.99
CA PHE A 31 -13.92 18.80 5.95
C PHE A 31 -14.73 20.10 5.99
N GLY A 32 -15.69 20.29 5.08
CA GLY A 32 -16.48 21.51 4.98
C GLY A 32 -15.66 22.77 4.63
N ASP A 33 -16.19 23.94 4.99
CA ASP A 33 -15.45 25.21 4.92
C ASP A 33 -14.54 25.39 6.15
N GLU A 34 -13.23 25.27 5.93
CA GLU A 34 -12.20 25.40 6.96
C GLU A 34 -11.72 26.85 7.14
N SER A 35 -12.33 27.84 6.48
CA SER A 35 -11.89 29.24 6.51
C SER A 35 -11.75 29.84 7.93
N ASN A 36 -12.51 29.33 8.90
CA ASN A 36 -12.51 29.77 10.31
C ASN A 36 -12.12 28.67 11.34
N ALA A 37 -11.54 27.53 10.91
CA ALA A 37 -11.17 26.43 11.80
C ALA A 37 -9.78 26.62 12.46
N GLN A 38 -9.62 26.22 13.73
CA GLN A 38 -8.32 26.28 14.43
C GLN A 38 -7.28 25.25 13.92
N ILE A 39 -7.73 24.20 13.25
CA ILE A 39 -6.91 23.16 12.62
C ILE A 39 -7.38 23.04 11.18
N HIS A 40 -6.50 23.35 10.23
CA HIS A 40 -6.76 23.14 8.81
C HIS A 40 -6.25 21.75 8.41
N TYR A 41 -7.11 20.90 7.85
CA TYR A 41 -6.70 19.58 7.38
C TYR A 41 -6.24 19.60 5.91
N ARG A 42 -6.66 20.58 5.09
CA ARG A 42 -6.20 20.74 3.70
C ARG A 42 -4.87 21.49 3.58
N THR A 43 -3.78 20.89 4.04
CA THR A 43 -2.47 21.56 4.07
C THR A 43 -1.49 21.07 3.01
N LEU A 44 -1.75 19.93 2.36
CA LEU A 44 -0.74 19.26 1.53
C LEU A 44 -0.74 19.77 0.08
N SER A 45 0.45 20.06 -0.44
CA SER A 45 0.66 20.29 -1.87
C SER A 45 0.72 18.96 -2.64
N TRP A 46 0.48 18.98 -3.95
CA TRP A 46 0.58 17.76 -4.77
C TRP A 46 1.98 17.16 -4.76
N GLN A 47 3.03 18.00 -4.64
CA GLN A 47 4.41 17.53 -4.53
C GLN A 47 4.64 16.77 -3.23
N LEU A 48 4.13 17.31 -2.11
CA LEU A 48 4.26 16.65 -0.80
C LEU A 48 3.48 15.33 -0.80
N VAL A 49 2.26 15.30 -1.34
CA VAL A 49 1.50 14.04 -1.50
C VAL A 49 2.25 13.04 -2.39
N ALA A 50 2.92 13.47 -3.45
CA ALA A 50 3.76 12.58 -4.25
C ALA A 50 4.86 11.93 -3.41
N VAL A 51 5.55 12.71 -2.57
CA VAL A 51 6.59 12.20 -1.66
C VAL A 51 6.00 11.22 -0.63
N LEU A 52 4.82 11.53 -0.06
CA LEU A 52 4.14 10.64 0.88
C LEU A 52 3.72 9.32 0.23
N MET A 53 3.16 9.38 -0.99
CA MET A 53 2.83 8.18 -1.74
C MET A 53 4.08 7.35 -2.07
N ILE A 54 5.21 8.02 -2.38
CA ILE A 54 6.48 7.33 -2.64
C ILE A 54 6.99 6.67 -1.35
N ALA A 55 6.85 7.32 -0.19
CA ALA A 55 7.18 6.76 1.11
C ALA A 55 6.41 5.47 1.40
N GLU A 56 5.15 5.47 1.01
CA GLU A 56 4.27 4.32 1.22
C GLU A 56 4.65 3.15 0.31
N ILE A 57 4.78 3.42 -0.99
CA ILE A 57 5.02 2.39 -2.02
C ILE A 57 6.47 1.90 -1.96
N VAL A 58 7.45 2.81 -2.03
CA VAL A 58 8.88 2.47 -2.01
C VAL A 58 9.32 2.20 -0.58
N SER A 59 9.06 0.98 -0.12
CA SER A 59 9.38 0.51 1.23
C SER A 59 9.92 -0.93 1.18
N ASN A 60 9.68 -1.76 2.19
CA ASN A 60 10.20 -3.14 2.26
C ASN A 60 9.84 -4.03 1.05
N GLY A 61 8.71 -3.77 0.35
CA GLY A 61 8.22 -4.59 -0.76
C GLY A 61 9.21 -4.68 -1.92
N MET A 62 9.99 -3.61 -2.18
CA MET A 62 11.00 -3.59 -3.23
C MET A 62 12.08 -4.67 -3.03
N LEU A 63 12.35 -5.05 -1.77
CA LEU A 63 13.41 -5.99 -1.42
C LEU A 63 13.08 -7.42 -1.85
N SER A 64 11.82 -7.70 -2.18
CA SER A 64 11.38 -8.99 -2.73
C SER A 64 11.50 -9.08 -4.25
N LEU A 65 11.63 -7.95 -4.96
CA LEU A 65 11.60 -7.91 -6.42
C LEU A 65 12.76 -8.69 -7.09
N PRO A 66 14.01 -8.64 -6.59
CA PRO A 66 15.09 -9.46 -7.17
C PRO A 66 14.77 -10.95 -7.14
N SER A 67 14.12 -11.45 -6.09
CA SER A 67 13.72 -12.87 -6.01
C SER A 67 12.68 -13.25 -7.06
N SER A 68 11.85 -12.29 -7.52
CA SER A 68 10.91 -12.52 -8.62
C SER A 68 11.64 -12.79 -9.94
N LEU A 69 12.71 -12.04 -10.21
CA LEU A 69 13.58 -12.27 -11.37
C LEU A 69 14.31 -13.62 -11.26
N ALA A 70 14.67 -14.07 -10.06
CA ALA A 70 15.28 -15.38 -9.87
C ALA A 70 14.35 -16.56 -10.17
N ILE A 71 13.04 -16.37 -9.99
CA ILE A 71 12.03 -17.40 -10.24
C ILE A 71 11.70 -17.51 -11.73
N VAL A 72 11.41 -16.40 -12.41
CA VAL A 72 10.95 -16.43 -13.81
C VAL A 72 12.02 -16.05 -14.83
N GLY A 73 13.14 -15.50 -14.40
CA GLY A 73 14.18 -14.92 -15.26
C GLY A 73 14.03 -13.40 -15.42
N ILE A 74 15.09 -12.76 -15.93
CA ILE A 74 15.16 -11.28 -16.06
C ILE A 74 14.03 -10.74 -16.92
N VAL A 75 13.86 -11.29 -18.12
CA VAL A 75 12.94 -10.73 -19.12
C VAL A 75 11.48 -10.78 -18.63
N PRO A 76 10.92 -11.94 -18.27
CA PRO A 76 9.55 -11.98 -17.76
C PRO A 76 9.40 -11.23 -16.44
N GLY A 77 10.39 -11.27 -15.54
CA GLY A 77 10.34 -10.55 -14.28
C GLY A 77 10.23 -9.02 -14.46
N VAL A 78 11.04 -8.45 -15.35
CA VAL A 78 10.99 -7.02 -15.68
C VAL A 78 9.69 -6.65 -16.38
N ILE A 79 9.19 -7.50 -17.29
CA ILE A 79 7.89 -7.29 -17.94
C ILE A 79 6.76 -7.26 -16.91
N ILE A 80 6.76 -8.18 -15.94
CA ILE A 80 5.76 -8.22 -14.86
C ILE A 80 5.81 -6.95 -14.02
N ILE A 81 7.00 -6.52 -13.58
CA ILE A 81 7.16 -5.28 -12.80
C ILE A 81 6.66 -4.06 -13.58
N ALA A 82 7.07 -3.92 -14.84
CA ALA A 82 6.65 -2.81 -15.70
C ALA A 82 5.14 -2.82 -15.97
N PHE A 83 4.58 -3.99 -16.29
CA PHE A 83 3.15 -4.16 -16.55
C PHE A 83 2.32 -3.81 -15.31
N LEU A 84 2.68 -4.34 -14.15
CA LEU A 84 1.98 -4.04 -12.90
C LEU A 84 2.12 -2.58 -12.47
N GLY A 85 3.22 -1.92 -12.81
CA GLY A 85 3.37 -0.49 -12.61
C GLY A 85 2.48 0.36 -13.54
N ILE A 86 2.37 -0.01 -14.82
CA ILE A 86 1.45 0.63 -15.77
C ILE A 86 0.00 0.39 -15.33
N PHE A 87 -0.33 -0.84 -14.93
CA PHE A 87 -1.66 -1.21 -14.47
C PHE A 87 -2.04 -0.46 -13.18
N ALA A 88 -1.10 -0.32 -12.23
CA ALA A 88 -1.29 0.50 -11.04
C ALA A 88 -1.50 1.99 -11.39
N THR A 89 -0.85 2.51 -12.44
CA THR A 89 -1.10 3.87 -12.96
C THR A 89 -2.55 4.01 -13.45
N PHE A 90 -3.02 3.03 -14.23
CA PHE A 90 -4.38 2.99 -14.76
C PHE A 90 -5.43 2.97 -13.64
N THR A 91 -5.25 2.11 -12.64
CA THR A 91 -6.18 2.05 -11.51
C THR A 91 -6.11 3.30 -10.64
N SER A 92 -4.93 3.91 -10.48
CA SER A 92 -4.76 5.23 -9.83
C SER A 92 -5.62 6.29 -10.51
N TRP A 93 -5.62 6.31 -11.85
CA TRP A 93 -6.43 7.25 -12.62
C TRP A 93 -7.92 7.06 -12.33
N ILE A 94 -8.43 5.83 -12.31
CA ILE A 94 -9.83 5.57 -11.97
C ILE A 94 -10.15 6.03 -10.54
N LEU A 95 -9.32 5.68 -9.56
CA LEU A 95 -9.53 6.06 -8.16
C LEU A 95 -9.58 7.58 -8.00
N ILE A 96 -8.69 8.32 -8.67
CA ILE A 96 -8.66 9.78 -8.62
C ILE A 96 -9.91 10.36 -9.27
N GLN A 97 -10.33 9.86 -10.43
CA GLN A 97 -11.58 10.31 -11.08
C GLN A 97 -12.80 10.05 -10.18
N PHE A 98 -12.87 8.88 -9.54
CA PHE A 98 -13.93 8.55 -8.59
C PHE A 98 -13.93 9.52 -7.41
N LYS A 99 -12.77 9.84 -6.82
CA LYS A 99 -12.65 10.83 -5.74
C LYS A 99 -13.10 12.23 -6.17
N LEU A 100 -12.76 12.66 -7.39
CA LEU A 100 -13.14 13.97 -7.90
C LEU A 100 -14.65 14.08 -8.14
N ARG A 101 -15.33 12.99 -8.51
CA ARG A 101 -16.79 12.94 -8.68
C ARG A 101 -17.54 12.74 -7.36
N HIS A 102 -16.90 12.11 -6.37
CA HIS A 102 -17.47 11.86 -5.04
C HIS A 102 -16.59 12.50 -3.95
N PRO A 103 -16.62 13.84 -3.78
CA PRO A 103 -15.81 14.55 -2.79
C PRO A 103 -15.97 14.03 -1.35
N GLN A 104 -17.14 13.48 -1.01
CA GLN A 104 -17.49 12.92 0.30
C GLN A 104 -16.70 11.66 0.69
N VAL A 105 -15.97 11.02 -0.24
CA VAL A 105 -15.23 9.77 0.01
C VAL A 105 -13.89 10.08 0.67
N HIS A 106 -13.73 9.81 1.97
CA HIS A 106 -12.45 10.00 2.66
C HIS A 106 -11.59 8.73 2.69
N SER A 107 -12.24 7.56 2.78
CA SER A 107 -11.58 6.27 2.94
C SER A 107 -12.10 5.23 1.95
N MET A 108 -11.37 4.13 1.79
CA MET A 108 -11.86 2.96 1.04
C MET A 108 -13.20 2.43 1.57
N GLY A 109 -13.45 2.54 2.88
CA GLY A 109 -14.76 2.19 3.46
C GLY A 109 -15.89 3.09 2.96
N ASP A 110 -15.66 4.40 2.84
CA ASP A 110 -16.68 5.32 2.31
C ASP A 110 -16.94 5.05 0.81
N ALA A 111 -15.90 4.73 0.05
CA ALA A 111 -16.04 4.31 -1.35
C ALA A 111 -16.85 3.00 -1.45
N GLY A 112 -16.62 2.05 -0.54
CA GLY A 112 -17.38 0.81 -0.44
C GLY A 112 -18.85 1.01 -0.09
N TYR A 113 -19.15 2.05 0.69
CA TYR A 113 -20.54 2.43 0.98
C TYR A 113 -21.28 2.88 -0.28
N ILE A 114 -20.62 3.62 -1.16
CA ILE A 114 -21.22 4.05 -2.43
C ILE A 114 -21.44 2.83 -3.35
N LEU A 115 -20.45 1.95 -3.47
CA LEU A 115 -20.52 0.80 -4.38
C LEU A 115 -21.54 -0.26 -3.96
N PHE A 116 -21.52 -0.68 -2.68
CA PHE A 116 -22.26 -1.85 -2.20
C PHE A 116 -23.01 -1.59 -0.89
N GLY A 117 -23.28 -0.32 -0.55
CA GLY A 117 -24.01 0.04 0.66
C GLY A 117 -23.28 -0.33 1.96
N PRO A 118 -24.01 -0.58 3.05
CA PRO A 118 -23.42 -0.86 4.37
C PRO A 118 -22.44 -2.03 4.36
N ILE A 119 -22.71 -3.10 3.59
CA ILE A 119 -21.84 -4.28 3.53
C ILE A 119 -20.50 -3.93 2.88
N GLY A 120 -20.51 -3.19 1.76
CA GLY A 120 -19.29 -2.75 1.09
C GLY A 120 -18.41 -1.88 1.98
N ARG A 121 -19.04 -1.03 2.81
CA ARG A 121 -18.33 -0.23 3.80
C ARG A 121 -17.56 -1.07 4.80
N GLU A 122 -18.18 -2.12 5.34
CA GLU A 122 -17.53 -3.01 6.30
C GLU A 122 -16.39 -3.80 5.67
N ILE A 123 -16.61 -4.34 4.46
CA ILE A 123 -15.60 -5.14 3.76
C ILE A 123 -14.38 -4.29 3.43
N LEU A 124 -14.55 -3.12 2.80
CA LEU A 124 -13.40 -2.30 2.39
C LEU A 124 -12.76 -1.53 3.54
N GLY A 125 -13.57 -1.06 4.49
CA GLY A 125 -13.07 -0.38 5.69
C GLY A 125 -12.33 -1.35 6.61
N GLY A 126 -12.93 -2.49 6.91
CA GLY A 126 -12.31 -3.56 7.69
C GLY A 126 -11.09 -4.14 6.99
N GLY A 127 -11.17 -4.39 5.68
CA GLY A 127 -10.03 -4.84 4.89
C GLY A 127 -8.86 -3.87 4.92
N THR A 128 -9.11 -2.55 5.00
CA THR A 128 -8.05 -1.53 5.07
C THR A 128 -7.32 -1.63 6.40
N VAL A 129 -8.07 -1.78 7.50
CA VAL A 129 -7.50 -1.97 8.84
C VAL A 129 -6.67 -3.25 8.89
N ILE A 130 -7.19 -4.36 8.36
CA ILE A 130 -6.47 -5.64 8.37
C ILE A 130 -5.21 -5.55 7.50
N PHE A 131 -5.31 -4.97 6.29
CA PHE A 131 -4.15 -4.76 5.43
C PHE A 131 -3.06 -3.92 6.11
N ALA A 132 -3.44 -2.85 6.80
CA ALA A 132 -2.49 -2.04 7.55
C ALA A 132 -1.80 -2.82 8.69
N VAL A 133 -2.50 -3.76 9.34
CA VAL A 133 -1.88 -4.68 10.31
C VAL A 133 -0.88 -5.63 9.64
N PHE A 134 -1.22 -6.19 8.47
CA PHE A 134 -0.27 -7.00 7.68
C PHE A 134 0.95 -6.18 7.22
N ALA A 135 0.74 -4.96 6.73
CA ALA A 135 1.81 -4.06 6.32
C ALA A 135 2.72 -3.70 7.50
N THR A 136 2.14 -3.40 8.67
CA THR A 136 2.90 -3.21 9.92
C THR A 136 3.71 -4.45 10.26
N GLY A 137 3.10 -5.65 10.20
CA GLY A 137 3.79 -6.92 10.45
C GLY A 137 4.97 -7.14 9.50
N GLY A 138 4.80 -6.81 8.21
CA GLY A 138 5.88 -6.86 7.22
C GLY A 138 7.04 -5.93 7.55
N GLN A 139 6.76 -4.74 8.09
CA GLN A 139 7.80 -3.81 8.55
C GLN A 139 8.48 -4.29 9.82
N LEU A 140 7.74 -4.87 10.77
CA LEU A 140 8.31 -5.49 11.97
C LEU A 140 9.23 -6.66 11.62
N LEU A 141 8.82 -7.50 10.65
CA LEU A 141 9.65 -8.60 10.15
C LEU A 141 10.89 -8.09 9.41
N ALA A 142 10.78 -7.05 8.59
CA ALA A 142 11.93 -6.42 7.96
C ALA A 142 12.91 -5.83 9.00
N GLY A 143 12.39 -5.18 10.05
CA GLY A 143 13.16 -4.68 11.18
C GLY A 143 13.82 -5.79 11.99
N GLN A 144 13.14 -6.91 12.21
CA GLN A 144 13.70 -8.12 12.84
C GLN A 144 14.92 -8.62 12.05
N ILE A 145 14.77 -8.82 10.74
CA ILE A 145 15.86 -9.30 9.87
C ILE A 145 17.03 -8.31 9.89
N ALA A 146 16.74 -7.00 9.84
CA ALA A 146 17.75 -5.97 9.93
C ALA A 146 18.53 -6.01 11.26
N LEU A 147 17.83 -6.10 12.40
CA LEU A 147 18.47 -6.18 13.72
C LEU A 147 19.27 -7.47 13.91
N ALA A 148 18.76 -8.61 13.41
CA ALA A 148 19.47 -9.88 13.42
C ALA A 148 20.78 -9.77 12.64
N GLU A 149 20.75 -9.21 11.42
CA GLU A 149 21.94 -9.01 10.60
C GLU A 149 22.95 -8.06 11.28
N LEU A 150 22.48 -6.94 11.84
CA LEU A 150 23.35 -5.96 12.51
C LEU A 150 24.07 -6.52 13.75
N SER A 151 23.48 -7.50 14.41
CA SER A 151 23.98 -8.02 15.68
C SER A 151 24.59 -9.43 15.57
N ASP A 152 24.84 -9.93 14.36
CA ASP A 152 25.37 -11.26 14.09
C ASP A 152 24.47 -12.39 14.64
N ASN A 153 23.15 -12.18 14.60
CA ASN A 153 22.11 -13.12 14.99
C ASN A 153 22.30 -13.77 16.38
N LYS A 154 22.75 -12.96 17.35
CA LYS A 154 23.06 -13.40 18.74
C LYS A 154 21.82 -13.69 19.59
N LEU A 155 20.68 -13.11 19.25
CA LEU A 155 19.42 -13.31 19.95
C LEU A 155 18.46 -14.12 19.08
N CYS A 156 17.42 -14.65 19.71
CA CYS A 156 16.32 -15.27 19.00
C CYS A 156 15.54 -14.24 18.16
N LEU A 157 15.07 -14.65 16.98
CA LEU A 157 14.34 -13.79 16.06
C LEU A 157 13.14 -13.11 16.70
N MET A 158 12.38 -13.82 17.54
CA MET A 158 11.27 -13.26 18.31
C MET A 158 11.68 -12.05 19.17
N PHE A 159 12.86 -12.07 19.80
CA PHE A 159 13.34 -10.94 20.60
C PHE A 159 13.69 -9.73 19.73
N TYR A 160 14.27 -9.93 18.54
CA TYR A 160 14.50 -8.83 17.61
C TYR A 160 13.20 -8.17 17.17
N THR A 161 12.15 -8.96 16.87
CA THR A 161 10.82 -8.42 16.54
C THR A 161 10.26 -7.62 17.71
N GLY A 162 10.43 -8.09 18.95
CA GLY A 162 9.98 -7.39 20.15
C GLY A 162 10.72 -6.06 20.37
N ILE A 163 12.06 -6.07 20.21
CA ILE A 163 12.90 -4.88 20.31
C ILE A 163 12.50 -3.84 19.26
N PHE A 164 12.13 -4.26 18.05
CA PHE A 164 11.70 -3.34 16.99
C PHE A 164 10.24 -2.90 17.11
N ALA A 165 9.37 -3.73 17.71
CA ALA A 165 7.97 -3.39 17.95
C ALA A 165 7.79 -2.29 19.00
N ILE A 166 8.67 -2.21 20.02
CA ILE A 166 8.62 -1.17 21.05
C ILE A 166 8.73 0.26 20.47
N PRO A 167 9.77 0.62 19.71
CA PRO A 167 9.84 1.94 19.09
C PRO A 167 8.72 2.12 18.06
N THR A 168 8.33 1.10 17.30
CA THR A 168 7.20 1.19 16.35
C THR A 168 5.91 1.59 17.07
N LEU A 169 5.63 1.00 18.23
CA LEU A 169 4.51 1.37 19.09
C LEU A 169 4.59 2.83 19.53
N ILE A 170 5.75 3.28 20.02
CA ILE A 170 5.95 4.67 20.50
C ILE A 170 5.73 5.68 19.38
N PHE A 171 6.27 5.42 18.19
CA PHE A 171 6.14 6.31 17.03
C PHE A 171 4.74 6.28 16.40
N SER A 172 3.93 5.25 16.68
CA SER A 172 2.51 5.16 16.28
C SER A 172 1.57 6.01 17.16
N MET A 173 2.02 6.43 18.35
CA MET A 173 1.19 7.09 19.36
C MET A 173 0.71 8.52 19.03
N PRO A 174 1.42 9.37 18.26
CA PRO A 174 0.91 10.69 17.90
C PRO A 174 -0.45 10.58 17.20
N ARG A 175 -1.46 11.36 17.65
CA ARG A 175 -2.82 11.32 17.09
C ARG A 175 -2.99 12.05 15.76
N THR A 176 -2.08 12.96 15.42
CA THR A 176 -2.18 13.80 14.22
C THR A 176 -1.24 13.30 13.13
N LEU A 177 -1.76 13.22 11.90
CA LEU A 177 -0.98 12.83 10.72
C LEU A 177 0.05 13.90 10.31
N ASP A 178 -0.19 15.19 10.62
CA ASP A 178 0.72 16.28 10.25
C ASP A 178 2.14 16.12 10.80
N ARG A 179 2.29 15.53 11.98
CA ARG A 179 3.61 15.23 12.55
C ARG A 179 4.24 13.99 11.92
N LEU A 180 3.42 13.04 11.47
CA LEU A 180 3.85 11.80 10.82
C LEU A 180 4.25 12.03 9.36
N SER A 181 3.58 12.94 8.64
CA SER A 181 3.87 13.26 7.25
C SER A 181 5.28 13.87 7.06
N TRP A 182 5.75 14.67 8.02
CA TRP A 182 7.14 15.15 8.04
C TRP A 182 8.16 14.04 8.30
N LEU A 183 7.79 12.99 9.02
CA LEU A 183 8.64 11.82 9.25
C LEU A 183 8.75 10.93 8.00
N SER A 184 7.78 10.98 7.09
CA SER A 184 7.84 10.23 5.83
C SER A 184 8.98 10.67 4.91
N ILE A 185 9.43 11.93 4.96
CA ILE A 185 10.55 12.43 4.14
C ILE A 185 11.88 11.72 4.47
N PRO A 186 12.37 11.71 5.73
CA PRO A 186 13.58 10.97 6.07
C PRO A 186 13.40 9.46 5.88
N SER A 187 12.19 8.91 6.01
CA SER A 187 11.85 7.51 5.68
C SER A 187 12.19 7.18 4.22
N VAL A 188 11.70 7.98 3.27
CA VAL A 188 11.97 7.81 1.83
C VAL A 188 13.46 7.91 1.54
N ILE A 189 14.12 8.94 2.09
CA ILE A 189 15.55 9.14 1.85
C ILE A 189 16.35 7.94 2.36
N SER A 190 16.00 7.45 3.55
CA SER A 190 16.61 6.26 4.17
C SER A 190 16.51 5.03 3.26
N ILE A 191 15.32 4.67 2.77
CA ILE A 191 15.16 3.46 1.93
C ILE A 191 15.78 3.62 0.54
N LEU A 192 15.75 4.82 -0.05
CA LEU A 192 16.40 5.08 -1.33
C LEU A 192 17.92 4.95 -1.24
N VAL A 193 18.52 5.55 -0.20
CA VAL A 193 19.96 5.42 0.05
C VAL A 193 20.32 3.97 0.35
N ALA A 194 19.54 3.27 1.16
CA ALA A 194 19.75 1.85 1.43
C ALA A 194 19.70 1.01 0.14
N GLY A 195 18.74 1.27 -0.75
CA GLY A 195 18.64 0.59 -2.05
C GLY A 195 19.86 0.83 -2.93
N ILE A 196 20.35 2.07 -3.00
CA ILE A 196 21.59 2.41 -3.73
C ILE A 196 22.80 1.71 -3.11
N VAL A 197 22.95 1.74 -1.79
CA VAL A 197 24.04 1.05 -1.07
C VAL A 197 23.99 -0.45 -1.32
N GLY A 198 22.80 -1.05 -1.31
CA GLY A 198 22.62 -2.46 -1.62
C GLY A 198 23.05 -2.81 -3.05
N MET A 199 22.65 -2.00 -4.04
CA MET A 199 23.07 -2.16 -5.43
C MET A 199 24.59 -2.02 -5.60
N VAL A 200 25.21 -1.03 -4.94
CA VAL A 200 26.67 -0.86 -4.94
C VAL A 200 27.36 -2.06 -4.30
N GLY A 201 26.87 -2.52 -3.15
CA GLY A 201 27.39 -3.69 -2.45
C GLY A 201 27.34 -4.97 -3.29
N ALA A 202 26.24 -5.19 -4.01
CA ALA A 202 26.11 -6.30 -4.95
C ALA A 202 27.10 -6.15 -6.13
N SER A 203 27.22 -4.94 -6.69
CA SER A 203 28.09 -4.68 -7.85
C SER A 203 29.59 -4.88 -7.57
N LEU A 204 30.03 -4.53 -6.35
CA LEU A 204 31.42 -4.69 -5.91
C LEU A 204 31.74 -6.13 -5.49
N ASN A 205 30.72 -6.93 -5.18
CA ASN A 205 30.88 -8.31 -4.71
C ASN A 205 30.01 -9.28 -5.54
N PRO A 206 30.30 -9.41 -6.85
CA PRO A 206 29.60 -10.36 -7.70
C PRO A 206 29.77 -11.79 -7.19
N VAL A 207 28.68 -12.56 -7.09
CA VAL A 207 28.75 -13.98 -6.71
C VAL A 207 29.43 -14.77 -7.84
N VAL A 208 30.50 -15.48 -7.52
CA VAL A 208 31.26 -16.30 -8.48
C VAL A 208 30.43 -17.51 -8.88
N GLY A 209 30.34 -17.80 -10.18
CA GLY A 209 29.55 -18.93 -10.70
C GLY A 209 28.03 -18.71 -10.67
N ARG A 210 27.56 -17.46 -10.47
CA ARG A 210 26.14 -17.12 -10.49
C ARG A 210 25.46 -17.57 -11.80
N SER A 211 24.27 -18.15 -11.69
CA SER A 211 23.41 -18.38 -12.85
C SER A 211 22.55 -17.15 -13.10
N ILE A 212 22.59 -16.66 -14.34
CA ILE A 212 21.75 -15.55 -14.80
C ILE A 212 20.82 -16.11 -15.87
N ASP A 213 19.59 -16.38 -15.47
CA ASP A 213 18.58 -16.91 -16.37
C ASP A 213 17.83 -15.76 -17.06
N VAL A 214 17.87 -15.74 -18.39
CA VAL A 214 17.11 -14.77 -19.20
C VAL A 214 15.62 -15.06 -19.12
N VAL A 215 15.27 -16.35 -19.27
CA VAL A 215 13.93 -16.91 -19.08
C VAL A 215 14.11 -18.21 -18.32
N ARG A 216 13.33 -18.39 -17.25
CA ARG A 216 13.34 -19.60 -16.43
C ARG A 216 11.93 -20.17 -16.37
N SER A 217 11.79 -21.46 -16.69
CA SER A 217 10.55 -22.20 -16.47
C SER A 217 10.40 -22.51 -14.99
N SER A 218 9.27 -22.12 -14.41
CA SER A 218 8.89 -22.44 -13.03
C SER A 218 7.51 -23.09 -13.03
N ASP A 219 7.25 -23.94 -12.04
CA ASP A 219 5.91 -24.47 -11.81
C ASP A 219 4.95 -23.33 -11.43
N PHE A 220 3.65 -23.61 -11.48
CA PHE A 220 2.62 -22.59 -11.23
C PHE A 220 2.79 -21.91 -9.86
N THR A 221 3.07 -22.67 -8.81
CA THR A 221 3.13 -22.13 -7.44
C THR A 221 4.34 -21.21 -7.27
N THR A 222 5.51 -21.65 -7.70
CA THR A 222 6.72 -20.82 -7.65
C THR A 222 6.58 -19.60 -8.57
N ALA A 223 6.09 -19.78 -9.80
CA ALA A 223 5.91 -18.69 -10.76
C ALA A 223 4.94 -17.61 -10.25
N PHE A 224 3.90 -17.98 -9.51
CA PHE A 224 2.95 -17.01 -8.98
C PHE A 224 3.54 -16.11 -7.90
N ILE A 225 4.55 -16.57 -7.14
CA ILE A 225 5.27 -15.74 -6.17
C ILE A 225 5.95 -14.55 -6.88
N ALA A 226 6.46 -14.76 -8.10
CA ALA A 226 7.05 -13.70 -8.92
C ALA A 226 6.01 -12.66 -9.39
N ILE A 227 4.71 -12.94 -9.25
CA ILE A 227 3.62 -12.00 -9.49
C ILE A 227 3.21 -11.33 -8.17
N THR A 228 3.03 -12.08 -7.09
CA THR A 228 2.56 -11.52 -5.80
C THR A 228 3.55 -10.55 -5.18
N ASN A 229 4.85 -10.75 -5.38
CA ASN A 229 5.90 -9.87 -4.87
C ASN A 229 5.80 -8.45 -5.47
N PRO A 230 5.79 -8.26 -6.81
CA PRO A 230 5.48 -6.96 -7.41
C PRO A 230 4.09 -6.42 -7.07
N VAL A 231 3.06 -7.28 -6.96
CA VAL A 231 1.71 -6.84 -6.54
C VAL A 231 1.76 -6.18 -5.15
N PHE A 232 2.50 -6.77 -4.20
CA PHE A 232 2.73 -6.16 -2.90
C PHE A 232 3.54 -4.87 -2.99
N ALA A 233 4.60 -4.84 -3.82
CA ALA A 233 5.46 -3.68 -3.95
C ALA A 233 4.69 -2.43 -4.43
N TYR A 234 3.64 -2.59 -5.23
CA TYR A 234 2.78 -1.50 -5.68
C TYR A 234 1.51 -1.29 -4.81
N ALA A 235 1.47 -1.85 -3.62
CA ALA A 235 0.31 -1.77 -2.72
C ALA A 235 0.26 -0.43 -1.97
N GLY A 236 -0.13 0.66 -2.65
CA GLY A 236 -0.34 1.98 -2.03
C GLY A 236 -1.75 2.55 -2.15
N HIS A 237 -2.57 2.00 -3.04
CA HIS A 237 -3.86 2.58 -3.45
C HIS A 237 -4.87 2.71 -2.31
N PHE A 238 -4.78 1.87 -1.28
CA PHE A 238 -5.68 1.90 -0.14
C PHE A 238 -5.64 3.24 0.63
N MET A 239 -4.53 3.99 0.57
CA MET A 239 -4.38 5.32 1.19
C MET A 239 -4.72 6.49 0.26
N PHE A 240 -4.98 6.25 -1.03
CA PHE A 240 -5.11 7.34 -1.99
C PHE A 240 -6.25 8.29 -1.65
N PHE A 241 -7.42 7.79 -1.26
CA PHE A 241 -8.55 8.66 -0.89
C PHE A 241 -8.22 9.56 0.31
N ILE A 242 -7.47 9.06 1.28
CA ILE A 242 -7.05 9.82 2.47
C ILE A 242 -6.06 10.90 2.04
N LEU A 243 -4.99 10.53 1.34
CA LEU A 243 -3.94 11.47 0.91
C LEU A 243 -4.47 12.54 -0.04
N ILE A 244 -5.40 12.19 -0.94
CA ILE A 244 -6.01 13.16 -1.87
C ILE A 244 -6.96 14.11 -1.15
N SER A 245 -7.67 13.65 -0.11
CA SER A 245 -8.58 14.50 0.68
C SER A 245 -7.83 15.58 1.47
N GLU A 246 -6.57 15.33 1.83
CA GLU A 246 -5.71 16.29 2.54
C GLU A 246 -5.00 17.29 1.58
N MET A 247 -5.20 17.16 0.27
CA MET A 247 -4.63 18.07 -0.73
C MET A 247 -5.35 19.42 -0.75
N LYS A 248 -4.59 20.50 -0.91
CA LYS A 248 -5.14 21.86 -1.17
C LYS A 248 -5.99 21.91 -2.43
N ASP A 249 -5.57 21.21 -3.49
CA ASP A 249 -6.36 21.05 -4.72
C ASP A 249 -6.29 19.60 -5.22
N PRO A 250 -7.34 18.79 -4.97
CA PRO A 250 -7.43 17.40 -5.41
C PRO A 250 -7.24 17.18 -6.93
N ARG A 251 -7.50 18.18 -7.79
CA ARG A 251 -7.23 18.08 -9.25
C ARG A 251 -5.76 17.86 -9.57
N GLY A 252 -4.86 18.22 -8.65
CA GLY A 252 -3.44 17.94 -8.76
C GLY A 252 -3.05 16.49 -8.51
N ALA A 253 -3.97 15.63 -8.03
CA ALA A 253 -3.65 14.27 -7.58
C ALA A 253 -3.03 13.39 -8.67
N MET A 254 -3.45 13.54 -9.94
CA MET A 254 -2.85 12.77 -11.05
C MET A 254 -1.37 13.11 -11.26
N LYS A 255 -0.95 14.35 -10.99
CA LYS A 255 0.48 14.72 -11.07
C LYS A 255 1.28 13.95 -10.02
N ALA A 256 0.74 13.87 -8.80
CA ALA A 256 1.34 13.09 -7.73
C ALA A 256 1.41 11.59 -8.08
N ALA A 257 0.32 11.02 -8.60
CA ALA A 257 0.27 9.62 -9.01
C ALA A 257 1.25 9.29 -10.15
N TYR A 258 1.38 10.14 -11.18
CA TYR A 258 2.37 9.93 -12.24
C TYR A 258 3.81 10.03 -11.72
N THR A 259 4.10 11.00 -10.85
CA THR A 259 5.43 11.12 -10.22
C THR A 259 5.76 9.89 -9.40
N LEU A 260 4.85 9.45 -8.54
CA LEU A 260 4.94 8.22 -7.77
C LEU A 260 5.26 7.02 -8.65
N GLN A 261 4.38 6.76 -9.62
CA GLN A 261 4.38 5.49 -10.34
C GLN A 261 5.54 5.41 -11.32
N GLY A 262 5.88 6.53 -11.97
CA GLY A 262 7.07 6.62 -12.82
C GLY A 262 8.36 6.41 -12.03
N PHE A 263 8.50 7.09 -10.88
CA PHE A 263 9.67 6.94 -10.03
C PHE A 263 9.81 5.53 -9.45
N ALA A 264 8.74 5.02 -8.82
CA ALA A 264 8.75 3.69 -8.18
C ALA A 264 9.04 2.60 -9.21
N THR A 265 8.38 2.62 -10.37
CA THR A 265 8.58 1.60 -11.42
C THR A 265 10.01 1.61 -11.96
N LEU A 266 10.56 2.79 -12.25
CA LEU A 266 11.94 2.90 -12.70
C LEU A 266 12.91 2.38 -11.64
N PHE A 267 12.76 2.82 -10.40
CA PHE A 267 13.62 2.42 -9.30
C PHE A 267 13.54 0.91 -9.03
N TYR A 268 12.35 0.33 -9.05
CA TYR A 268 12.12 -1.10 -8.88
C TYR A 268 12.76 -1.95 -9.97
N ILE A 269 12.63 -1.55 -11.23
CA ILE A 269 13.27 -2.27 -12.35
C ILE A 269 14.79 -2.22 -12.20
N VAL A 270 15.36 -1.04 -11.95
CA VAL A 270 16.81 -0.87 -11.77
C VAL A 270 17.30 -1.69 -10.58
N PHE A 271 16.64 -1.58 -9.43
CA PHE A 271 16.99 -2.33 -8.23
C PHE A 271 16.92 -3.85 -8.46
N ALA A 272 15.82 -4.33 -9.04
CA ALA A 272 15.62 -5.75 -9.31
C ALA A 272 16.70 -6.31 -10.25
N ILE A 273 16.96 -5.62 -11.37
CA ILE A 273 17.96 -6.03 -12.36
C ILE A 273 19.36 -6.03 -11.74
N VAL A 274 19.77 -4.95 -11.08
CA VAL A 274 21.13 -4.83 -10.55
C VAL A 274 21.39 -5.89 -9.49
N MET A 275 20.49 -6.03 -8.50
CA MET A 275 20.65 -7.03 -7.46
C MET A 275 20.69 -8.45 -8.05
N TYR A 276 19.75 -8.79 -8.93
CA TYR A 276 19.71 -10.12 -9.55
C TYR A 276 20.90 -10.39 -10.47
N TYR A 277 21.33 -9.42 -11.28
CA TYR A 277 22.47 -9.59 -12.19
C TYR A 277 23.76 -9.88 -11.44
N TYR A 278 23.97 -9.23 -10.28
CA TYR A 278 25.20 -9.40 -9.53
C TYR A 278 25.20 -10.63 -8.60
N ILE A 279 24.04 -11.00 -8.05
CA ILE A 279 23.88 -12.10 -7.09
C ILE A 279 23.49 -13.42 -7.79
N GLY A 280 22.61 -13.38 -8.80
CA GLY A 280 22.08 -14.53 -9.55
C GLY A 280 20.82 -15.15 -8.93
N SER A 281 20.53 -16.38 -9.36
CA SER A 281 19.35 -17.16 -8.94
C SER A 281 19.23 -17.44 -7.44
N GLY A 282 20.32 -17.30 -6.68
CA GLY A 282 20.36 -17.47 -5.23
C GLY A 282 19.99 -16.23 -4.41
N VAL A 283 19.48 -15.16 -5.04
CA VAL A 283 19.10 -13.94 -4.30
C VAL A 283 17.98 -14.23 -3.30
N ALA A 284 18.27 -13.95 -2.03
CA ALA A 284 17.33 -14.05 -0.92
C ALA A 284 16.23 -12.97 -1.01
N SER A 285 15.15 -13.17 -0.27
CA SER A 285 14.12 -12.16 -0.03
C SER A 285 13.93 -11.99 1.47
N PRO A 286 14.30 -10.83 2.05
CA PRO A 286 14.69 -9.58 1.39
C PRO A 286 16.10 -9.62 0.75
N ALA A 287 16.29 -8.90 -0.36
CA ALA A 287 17.51 -8.97 -1.17
C ALA A 287 18.79 -8.56 -0.46
N PHE A 288 18.73 -7.68 0.55
CA PHE A 288 19.90 -7.27 1.32
C PHE A 288 20.55 -8.42 2.10
N SER A 289 19.80 -9.45 2.47
CA SER A 289 20.35 -10.68 3.09
C SER A 289 21.26 -11.48 2.15
N SER A 290 21.33 -11.13 0.86
CA SER A 290 22.23 -11.77 -0.10
C SER A 290 23.61 -11.11 -0.17
N LEU A 291 23.77 -9.96 0.48
CA LEU A 291 25.00 -9.17 0.41
C LEU A 291 26.04 -9.71 1.40
N PRO A 292 27.35 -9.47 1.15
CA PRO A 292 28.37 -9.73 2.15
C PRO A 292 28.11 -8.94 3.44
N PRO A 293 28.54 -9.42 4.62
CA PRO A 293 28.14 -8.89 5.92
C PRO A 293 28.31 -7.38 6.09
N VAL A 294 29.40 -6.80 5.58
CA VAL A 294 29.66 -5.34 5.68
C VAL A 294 28.59 -4.55 4.92
N TRP A 295 28.24 -4.99 3.71
CA TRP A 295 27.26 -4.34 2.85
C TRP A 295 25.82 -4.61 3.31
N ALA A 296 25.54 -5.83 3.78
CA ALA A 296 24.25 -6.18 4.38
C ALA A 296 23.95 -5.31 5.60
N LYS A 297 24.90 -5.21 6.55
CA LYS A 297 24.77 -4.37 7.75
C LYS A 297 24.60 -2.89 7.40
N ALA A 298 25.34 -2.39 6.41
CA ALA A 298 25.19 -1.01 5.95
C ALA A 298 23.81 -0.75 5.33
N ALA A 299 23.36 -1.59 4.40
CA ALA A 299 22.06 -1.44 3.73
C ALA A 299 20.90 -1.55 4.73
N TYR A 300 20.90 -2.57 5.59
CA TYR A 300 19.87 -2.73 6.61
C TYR A 300 19.89 -1.61 7.65
N GLY A 301 21.07 -1.22 8.13
CA GLY A 301 21.21 -0.12 9.10
C GLY A 301 20.65 1.19 8.56
N ILE A 302 20.90 1.49 7.28
CA ILE A 302 20.36 2.67 6.60
C ILE A 302 18.85 2.54 6.34
N ALA A 303 18.31 1.32 6.16
CA ALA A 303 16.88 1.08 5.92
C ALA A 303 16.01 1.09 7.20
N LEU A 304 16.60 0.91 8.39
CA LEU A 304 15.87 0.85 9.66
C LEU A 304 14.92 2.04 9.92
N PRO A 305 15.32 3.31 9.68
CA PRO A 305 14.40 4.45 9.84
C PRO A 305 13.13 4.29 9.01
N ASN A 306 13.26 3.79 7.77
CA ASN A 306 12.11 3.56 6.91
C ASN A 306 11.17 2.48 7.47
N PHE A 307 11.71 1.34 7.88
CA PHE A 307 10.90 0.26 8.44
C PHE A 307 10.13 0.72 9.69
N LEU A 308 10.79 1.50 10.55
CA LEU A 308 10.20 2.04 11.76
C LEU A 308 9.06 3.02 11.45
N ILE A 309 9.31 3.99 10.58
CA ILE A 309 8.34 5.07 10.28
C ILE A 309 7.17 4.51 9.47
N ALA A 310 7.43 3.69 8.44
CA ALA A 310 6.38 3.05 7.65
C ALA A 310 5.52 2.14 8.54
N GLY A 311 6.12 1.27 9.35
CA GLY A 311 5.40 0.42 10.30
C GLY A 311 4.51 1.21 11.24
N SER A 312 5.02 2.32 11.77
CA SER A 312 4.27 3.20 12.67
C SER A 312 3.10 3.88 11.98
N LEU A 313 3.26 4.30 10.72
CA LEU A 313 2.20 4.94 9.94
C LEU A 313 1.05 3.97 9.62
N TYR A 314 1.36 2.72 9.28
CA TYR A 314 0.37 1.68 9.06
C TYR A 314 -0.44 1.39 10.34
N ALA A 315 0.23 1.16 11.46
CA ALA A 315 -0.43 0.89 12.74
C ALA A 315 -1.28 2.08 13.22
N HIS A 316 -0.75 3.30 13.07
CA HIS A 316 -1.49 4.54 13.32
C HIS A 316 -2.76 4.62 12.46
N THR A 317 -2.65 4.36 11.16
CA THR A 317 -3.77 4.43 10.21
C THR A 317 -4.87 3.44 10.60
N ALA A 318 -4.50 2.19 10.93
CA ALA A 318 -5.45 1.18 11.39
C ALA A 318 -6.19 1.63 12.65
N ALA A 319 -5.45 2.15 13.65
CA ALA A 319 -6.04 2.66 14.89
C ALA A 319 -6.95 3.89 14.63
N LYS A 320 -6.53 4.82 13.76
CA LYS A 320 -7.28 6.02 13.38
C LYS A 320 -8.61 5.68 12.72
N LEU A 321 -8.64 4.72 11.80
CA LEU A 321 -9.89 4.33 11.13
C LEU A 321 -10.92 3.79 12.12
N ILE A 322 -10.50 2.96 13.09
CA ILE A 322 -11.38 2.47 14.15
C ILE A 322 -11.78 3.61 15.09
N PHE A 323 -10.82 4.43 15.51
CA PHE A 323 -11.04 5.53 16.45
C PHE A 323 -12.06 6.56 15.91
N VAL A 324 -11.88 7.00 14.65
CA VAL A 324 -12.81 7.91 13.97
C VAL A 324 -14.19 7.28 13.88
N ARG A 325 -14.29 5.98 13.64
CA ARG A 325 -15.56 5.28 13.57
C ARG A 325 -16.29 5.23 14.91
N LEU A 326 -15.58 4.95 16.00
CA LEU A 326 -16.16 4.91 17.35
C LEU A 326 -16.63 6.29 17.81
N PHE A 327 -15.92 7.36 17.43
CA PHE A 327 -16.14 8.70 17.97
C PHE A 327 -16.63 9.76 16.96
N ARG A 328 -17.05 9.37 15.74
CA ARG A 328 -17.42 10.25 14.60
C ARG A 328 -18.40 11.41 14.91
N ARG A 329 -19.12 11.35 16.03
CA ARG A 329 -20.11 12.34 16.46
C ARG A 329 -20.00 12.70 17.95
N THR A 330 -18.81 12.56 18.51
CA THR A 330 -18.57 12.78 19.94
C THR A 330 -17.45 13.79 20.15
N ARG A 331 -17.47 14.48 21.30
CA ARG A 331 -16.41 15.40 21.70
C ARG A 331 -15.02 14.76 21.78
N HIS A 332 -14.95 13.45 22.02
CA HIS A 332 -13.69 12.70 22.20
C HIS A 332 -12.81 12.64 20.94
N LEU A 333 -13.38 12.94 19.78
CA LEU A 333 -12.67 13.02 18.52
C LEU A 333 -11.79 14.28 18.42
N HIS A 334 -12.27 15.40 18.97
CA HIS A 334 -11.63 16.71 18.83
C HIS A 334 -10.97 17.21 20.13
N ASP A 335 -11.44 16.75 21.29
CA ASP A 335 -10.94 17.20 22.59
C ASP A 335 -9.88 16.25 23.18
N HIS A 336 -8.95 16.83 23.98
CA HIS A 336 -8.01 16.10 24.83
C HIS A 336 -8.68 15.47 26.06
N SER A 337 -9.64 14.58 25.80
CA SER A 337 -10.34 13.83 26.84
C SER A 337 -9.56 12.58 27.28
N THR A 338 -9.66 12.21 28.55
CA THR A 338 -9.05 11.00 29.11
C THR A 338 -9.56 9.74 28.43
N VAL A 339 -10.87 9.64 28.16
CA VAL A 339 -11.48 8.52 27.43
C VAL A 339 -10.96 8.42 25.99
N GLY A 340 -10.81 9.56 25.32
CA GLY A 340 -10.24 9.60 23.97
C GLY A 340 -8.82 9.04 23.97
N TRP A 341 -7.94 9.59 24.82
CA TRP A 341 -6.55 9.15 24.90
C TRP A 341 -6.41 7.68 25.35
N ALA A 342 -7.19 7.23 26.34
CA ALA A 342 -7.19 5.84 26.77
C ALA A 342 -7.59 4.89 25.62
N THR A 343 -8.69 5.21 24.92
CA THR A 343 -9.15 4.39 23.78
C THR A 343 -8.13 4.40 22.64
N TRP A 344 -7.53 5.56 22.36
CA TRP A 344 -6.48 5.69 21.35
C TRP A 344 -5.26 4.83 21.65
N THR A 345 -4.74 4.91 22.88
CA THR A 345 -3.59 4.12 23.32
C THR A 345 -3.89 2.62 23.24
N VAL A 346 -5.09 2.20 23.66
CA VAL A 346 -5.51 0.79 23.55
C VAL A 346 -5.58 0.34 22.10
N LEU A 347 -6.16 1.14 21.20
CA LEU A 347 -6.24 0.80 19.77
C LEU A 347 -4.85 0.68 19.15
N VAL A 348 -3.96 1.64 19.38
CA VAL A 348 -2.58 1.61 18.88
C VAL A 348 -1.82 0.39 19.40
N PHE A 349 -1.99 0.05 20.68
CA PHE A 349 -1.42 -1.15 21.28
C PHE A 349 -1.93 -2.43 20.62
N ILE A 350 -3.24 -2.56 20.42
CA ILE A 350 -3.84 -3.74 19.77
C ILE A 350 -3.32 -3.89 18.34
N MET A 351 -3.27 -2.80 17.55
CA MET A 351 -2.78 -2.87 16.16
C MET A 351 -1.31 -3.34 16.09
N ASN A 352 -0.45 -2.81 16.97
CA ASN A 352 0.95 -3.23 17.05
C ASN A 352 1.09 -4.67 17.57
N ALA A 353 0.28 -5.08 18.55
CA ALA A 353 0.30 -6.44 19.08
C ALA A 353 -0.12 -7.48 18.03
N LEU A 354 -1.17 -7.20 17.26
CA LEU A 354 -1.59 -8.05 16.15
C LEU A 354 -0.50 -8.14 15.07
N ALA A 355 0.12 -7.02 14.72
CA ALA A 355 1.24 -6.98 13.76
C ALA A 355 2.45 -7.79 14.25
N PHE A 356 2.77 -7.70 15.55
CA PHE A 356 3.83 -8.50 16.18
C PHE A 356 3.55 -10.00 16.09
N VAL A 357 2.32 -10.41 16.43
CA VAL A 357 1.91 -11.83 16.34
C VAL A 357 2.00 -12.33 14.90
N LEU A 358 1.60 -11.52 13.91
CA LEU A 358 1.74 -11.89 12.49
C LEU A 358 3.20 -12.03 12.06
N ALA A 359 4.05 -11.09 12.47
CA ALA A 359 5.48 -11.11 12.12
C ALA A 359 6.20 -12.33 12.72
N VAL A 360 5.85 -12.74 13.95
CA VAL A 360 6.42 -13.93 14.59
C VAL A 360 5.79 -15.23 14.09
N GLY A 361 4.50 -15.23 13.76
CA GLY A 361 3.78 -16.42 13.28
C GLY A 361 4.12 -16.82 11.84
N VAL A 362 4.47 -15.84 10.99
CA VAL A 362 4.92 -16.09 9.60
C VAL A 362 6.26 -15.37 9.39
N PRO A 363 7.38 -15.91 9.92
CA PRO A 363 8.68 -15.24 9.93
C PRO A 363 9.41 -15.33 8.57
N ILE A 364 8.68 -15.66 7.49
CA ILE A 364 9.20 -15.68 6.12
C ILE A 364 8.63 -14.48 5.37
N PHE A 365 9.53 -13.58 4.97
CA PHE A 365 9.17 -12.30 4.36
C PHE A 365 8.27 -12.46 3.14
N ASN A 366 8.64 -13.34 2.19
CA ASN A 366 7.85 -13.61 0.99
C ASN A 366 6.44 -14.16 1.28
N TYR A 367 6.28 -14.97 2.32
CA TYR A 367 4.97 -15.55 2.65
C TYR A 367 4.04 -14.51 3.28
N LEU A 368 4.56 -13.70 4.21
CA LEU A 368 3.78 -12.64 4.84
C LEU A 368 3.31 -11.60 3.81
N ILE A 369 4.22 -11.14 2.93
CA ILE A 369 3.84 -10.20 1.87
C ILE A 369 2.95 -10.87 0.82
N GLY A 370 3.13 -12.16 0.52
CA GLY A 370 2.31 -12.91 -0.42
C GLY A 370 0.84 -12.99 0.01
N ILE A 371 0.58 -13.26 1.29
CA ILE A 371 -0.79 -13.23 1.86
C ILE A 371 -1.38 -11.82 1.75
N ALA A 372 -0.62 -10.80 2.17
CA ALA A 372 -1.08 -9.41 2.13
C ALA A 372 -1.38 -8.94 0.69
N ALA A 373 -0.51 -9.31 -0.26
CA ALA A 373 -0.69 -9.04 -1.68
C ALA A 373 -1.97 -9.66 -2.21
N SER A 374 -2.17 -10.94 -1.88
CA SER A 374 -3.27 -11.74 -2.42
C SER A 374 -4.61 -11.31 -1.84
N LEU A 375 -4.74 -11.11 -0.53
CA LEU A 375 -6.03 -10.74 0.07
C LEU A 375 -6.42 -9.28 -0.15
N PHE A 376 -5.45 -8.37 -0.24
CA PHE A 376 -5.73 -6.94 -0.15
C PHE A 376 -5.20 -6.16 -1.34
N ALA A 377 -3.91 -6.24 -1.65
CA ALA A 377 -3.34 -5.45 -2.76
C ALA A 377 -3.96 -5.82 -4.12
N SER A 378 -4.28 -7.10 -4.32
CA SER A 378 -5.03 -7.60 -5.48
C SER A 378 -6.34 -6.83 -5.70
N TRP A 379 -7.05 -6.50 -4.63
CA TRP A 379 -8.29 -5.74 -4.69
C TRP A 379 -8.04 -4.23 -4.70
N TYR A 380 -7.31 -3.68 -3.73
CA TYR A 380 -7.12 -2.24 -3.60
C TYR A 380 -6.38 -1.61 -4.78
N THR A 381 -5.37 -2.30 -5.32
CA THR A 381 -4.57 -1.79 -6.43
C THR A 381 -5.08 -2.31 -7.78
N TYR A 382 -5.48 -3.59 -7.88
CA TYR A 382 -5.68 -4.23 -9.18
C TYR A 382 -7.10 -4.71 -9.47
N GLY A 383 -8.05 -4.60 -8.53
CA GLY A 383 -9.40 -5.14 -8.70
C GLY A 383 -10.49 -4.07 -8.62
N ILE A 384 -10.55 -3.37 -7.50
CA ILE A 384 -11.70 -2.54 -7.13
C ILE A 384 -11.87 -1.29 -7.99
N ALA A 385 -10.79 -0.82 -8.60
CA ALA A 385 -10.84 0.26 -9.58
C ALA A 385 -11.84 -0.04 -10.71
N GLY A 386 -11.94 -1.31 -11.15
CA GLY A 386 -12.93 -1.69 -12.14
C GLY A 386 -14.37 -1.44 -11.68
N PHE A 387 -14.68 -1.72 -10.41
CA PHE A 387 -16.00 -1.43 -9.83
C PHE A 387 -16.28 0.08 -9.75
N PHE A 388 -15.29 0.90 -9.38
CA PHE A 388 -15.46 2.36 -9.35
C PHE A 388 -15.85 2.93 -10.70
N TRP A 389 -15.17 2.52 -11.78
CA TRP A 389 -15.51 2.98 -13.12
C TRP A 389 -16.89 2.49 -13.57
N LEU A 390 -17.19 1.20 -13.36
CA LEU A 390 -18.48 0.61 -13.73
C LEU A 390 -19.66 1.29 -13.00
N TYR A 391 -19.49 1.58 -11.71
CA TYR A 391 -20.51 2.26 -10.92
C TYR A 391 -20.79 3.68 -11.45
N ASP A 392 -19.74 4.47 -11.67
CA ASP A 392 -19.88 5.85 -12.12
C ASP A 392 -20.45 5.92 -13.54
N GLU A 393 -19.98 5.08 -14.44
CA GLU A 393 -20.48 5.08 -15.82
C GLU A 393 -21.97 4.69 -15.86
N TYR A 394 -22.39 3.74 -15.01
CA TYR A 394 -23.79 3.36 -14.92
C TYR A 394 -24.69 4.43 -14.28
N HIS A 395 -24.30 4.97 -13.12
CA HIS A 395 -25.17 5.85 -12.33
C HIS A 395 -25.04 7.33 -12.71
N VAL A 396 -23.91 7.76 -13.25
CA VAL A 396 -23.62 9.18 -13.54
C VAL A 396 -23.73 9.48 -15.04
N MET A 397 -23.28 8.58 -15.92
CA MET A 397 -23.13 8.87 -17.37
C MET A 397 -24.27 8.37 -18.27
N GLY A 398 -25.24 7.62 -17.74
CA GLY A 398 -26.43 7.20 -18.50
C GLY A 398 -26.60 5.68 -18.67
N GLY A 399 -26.14 4.89 -17.70
CA GLY A 399 -26.49 3.46 -17.60
C GLY A 399 -25.92 2.61 -18.73
N TYR A 400 -26.72 1.66 -19.21
CA TYR A 400 -26.30 0.71 -20.25
C TYR A 400 -25.92 1.37 -21.58
N HIS A 401 -26.43 2.56 -21.89
CA HIS A 401 -26.04 3.30 -23.10
C HIS A 401 -24.58 3.77 -23.00
N ALA A 402 -24.17 4.25 -21.82
CA ALA A 402 -22.80 4.67 -21.55
C ALA A 402 -21.82 3.50 -21.66
N PHE A 403 -22.17 2.32 -21.14
CA PHE A 403 -21.37 1.10 -21.33
C PHE A 403 -21.19 0.72 -22.80
N ARG A 404 -22.24 0.83 -23.62
CA ARG A 404 -22.12 0.53 -25.07
C ARG A 404 -21.28 1.56 -25.80
N ALA A 405 -21.37 2.82 -25.44
CA ALA A 405 -20.55 3.89 -26.00
C ALA A 405 -19.07 3.72 -25.63
N ALA A 406 -18.79 3.33 -24.38
CA ALA A 406 -17.45 3.12 -23.84
C ALA A 406 -17.06 1.63 -23.73
N TRP A 407 -17.45 0.80 -24.72
CA TRP A 407 -17.26 -0.66 -24.66
C TRP A 407 -15.81 -1.14 -24.44
N PRO A 408 -14.74 -0.47 -24.96
CA PRO A 408 -13.38 -0.91 -24.68
C PRO A 408 -13.02 -0.70 -23.21
N MET A 409 -13.41 0.44 -22.66
CA MET A 409 -13.15 0.78 -21.26
C MET A 409 -13.95 -0.12 -20.31
N PHE A 410 -15.21 -0.42 -20.66
CA PHE A 410 -16.03 -1.42 -19.96
C PHE A 410 -15.30 -2.77 -19.90
N THR A 411 -14.79 -3.24 -21.03
CA THR A 411 -14.07 -4.52 -21.10
C THR A 411 -12.82 -4.52 -20.21
N ILE A 412 -12.01 -3.45 -20.26
CA ILE A 412 -10.81 -3.31 -19.43
C ILE A 412 -11.17 -3.28 -17.93
N CYS A 413 -12.25 -2.59 -17.54
CA CYS A 413 -12.67 -2.51 -16.15
C CYS A 413 -13.21 -3.85 -15.63
N VAL A 414 -13.95 -4.60 -16.45
CA VAL A 414 -14.36 -5.97 -16.12
C VAL A 414 -13.13 -6.87 -15.97
N LEU A 415 -12.17 -6.79 -16.89
CA LEU A 415 -10.90 -7.55 -16.78
C LEU A 415 -10.09 -7.14 -15.55
N THR A 416 -10.16 -5.88 -15.12
CA THR A 416 -9.55 -5.39 -13.88
C THR A 416 -10.17 -6.08 -12.67
N VAL A 417 -11.49 -6.17 -12.59
CA VAL A 417 -12.16 -6.91 -11.49
C VAL A 417 -11.75 -8.39 -11.50
N LEU A 418 -11.72 -9.02 -12.69
CA LEU A 418 -11.36 -10.43 -12.83
C LEU A 418 -9.88 -10.69 -12.49
N SER A 419 -8.98 -9.77 -12.84
CA SER A 419 -7.56 -9.92 -12.50
C SER A 419 -7.32 -9.79 -11.00
N GLY A 420 -7.98 -8.84 -10.32
CA GLY A 420 -7.97 -8.75 -8.86
C GLY A 420 -8.48 -10.03 -8.19
N ALA A 421 -9.62 -10.57 -8.68
CA ALA A 421 -10.17 -11.84 -8.18
C ALA A 421 -9.22 -13.02 -8.42
N PHE A 422 -8.62 -13.10 -9.60
CA PHE A 422 -7.67 -14.16 -9.95
C PHE A 422 -6.40 -14.09 -9.08
N ILE A 423 -5.80 -12.90 -8.93
CA ILE A 423 -4.63 -12.68 -8.07
C ILE A 423 -4.97 -13.04 -6.63
N CYS A 424 -6.17 -12.72 -6.16
CA CYS A 424 -6.61 -13.07 -4.82
C CYS A 424 -6.70 -14.59 -4.61
N VAL A 425 -7.40 -15.31 -5.49
CA VAL A 425 -7.62 -16.75 -5.34
C VAL A 425 -6.33 -17.53 -5.56
N ALA A 426 -5.64 -17.30 -6.68
CA ALA A 426 -4.41 -18.00 -7.01
C ALA A 426 -3.28 -17.66 -6.02
N GLY A 427 -3.14 -16.39 -5.64
CA GLY A 427 -2.12 -15.96 -4.70
C GLY A 427 -2.34 -16.52 -3.29
N MET A 428 -3.60 -16.61 -2.83
CA MET A 428 -3.91 -17.25 -1.56
C MET A 428 -3.65 -18.75 -1.58
N TYR A 429 -4.06 -19.43 -2.65
CA TYR A 429 -3.75 -20.86 -2.82
C TYR A 429 -2.24 -21.10 -2.75
N VAL A 430 -1.45 -20.33 -3.51
CA VAL A 430 0.01 -20.46 -3.54
C VAL A 430 0.66 -20.12 -2.21
N SER A 431 0.21 -19.06 -1.53
CA SER A 431 0.77 -18.66 -0.24
C SER A 431 0.51 -19.74 0.82
N VAL A 432 -0.73 -20.25 0.90
CA VAL A 432 -1.09 -21.32 1.85
C VAL A 432 -0.32 -22.60 1.54
N TYR A 433 -0.28 -23.01 0.28
CA TYR A 433 0.45 -24.20 -0.15
C TYR A 433 1.94 -24.11 0.17
N SER A 434 2.57 -22.97 -0.13
CA SER A 434 4.00 -22.75 0.13
C SER A 434 4.33 -22.75 1.62
N ILE A 435 3.45 -22.18 2.45
CA ILE A 435 3.60 -22.20 3.91
C ILE A 435 3.52 -23.64 4.43
N ILE A 436 2.52 -24.41 4.01
CA ILE A 436 2.37 -25.83 4.43
C ILE A 436 3.63 -26.61 4.05
N GLN A 437 4.09 -26.50 2.81
CA GLN A 437 5.32 -27.18 2.37
C GLN A 437 6.54 -26.76 3.17
N ALA A 438 6.68 -25.48 3.52
CA ALA A 438 7.81 -25.01 4.30
C ALA A 438 7.80 -25.56 5.73
N TYR A 439 6.62 -25.71 6.35
CA TYR A 439 6.47 -26.38 7.64
C TYR A 439 6.77 -27.88 7.54
N ASP A 440 6.21 -28.57 6.55
CA ASP A 440 6.45 -30.00 6.33
C ASP A 440 7.92 -30.33 6.05
N ALA A 441 8.63 -29.42 5.37
CA ALA A 441 10.06 -29.53 5.10
C ALA A 441 10.96 -29.13 6.28
N GLY A 442 10.39 -28.65 7.39
CA GLY A 442 11.16 -28.16 8.55
C GLY A 442 11.99 -26.90 8.28
N LEU A 443 11.62 -26.13 7.25
CA LEU A 443 12.29 -24.87 6.89
C LEU A 443 11.83 -23.70 7.77
N VAL A 444 10.66 -23.82 8.39
CA VAL A 444 10.12 -22.85 9.35
C VAL A 444 10.27 -23.43 10.75
N PRO A 445 11.01 -22.77 11.66
CA PRO A 445 11.00 -23.16 13.06
C PRO A 445 9.59 -22.98 13.66
N ASP A 446 9.27 -23.72 14.71
CA ASP A 446 7.97 -23.61 15.37
C ASP A 446 7.66 -22.15 15.72
N PRO A 447 6.41 -21.67 15.57
CA PRO A 447 6.07 -20.31 15.94
C PRO A 447 6.49 -20.01 17.39
N PHE A 448 7.07 -18.85 17.62
CA PHE A 448 7.58 -18.43 18.94
C PHE A 448 8.74 -19.28 19.49
N SER A 449 9.37 -20.12 18.67
CA SER A 449 10.55 -20.89 19.06
C SER A 449 11.87 -20.17 18.76
N CYS A 450 12.90 -20.65 19.44
CA CYS A 450 14.32 -20.39 19.25
C CYS A 450 14.99 -21.77 19.08
#